data_AF-A0A963BT33-F1
#
_entry.id   AF-A0A963BT33-F1
#
_cell.length_a   1.000
_cell.length_b   1.000
_cell.length_c   1.000
_cell.angle_alpha   90.00
_cell.angle_beta   90.00
_cell.angle_gamma   90.00
#
_symmetry.space_group_name_H-M   'P 1'
#
loop_
_entity.id
_entity.type
_entity.pdbx_description
1 polymer ?
#
loop_
_entity_poly.entity_id
_entity_poly.type
_entity_poly.pdbx_seq_one_letter_code
_entity_poly.pdbx_strand_id
1 'polypeptide(L)'
;NLMDARRIGLMRPGAILVNTARGNLIDEAALAEALRTRHLFAAGLDVFKTEPSGNAELALLDNVFVLPHIGSATRETRDAMGFRALDNLDAFFAGREPRDRLV
;
A
#
# COMPACT_ATOMS: atom_id res chain seq x y z
N ASN A 1 0.23 5.66 13.17
CA ASN A 1 -0.25 5.16 11.85
C ASN A 1 -1.69 5.65 11.64
N LEU A 2 -2.17 5.76 10.38
CA LEU A 2 -3.56 6.14 10.10
C LEU A 2 -4.53 5.07 10.62
N MET A 3 -4.25 3.80 10.36
CA MET A 3 -4.92 2.63 10.92
C MET A 3 -4.11 2.12 12.10
N ASP A 4 -4.43 2.63 13.28
CA ASP A 4 -3.88 2.19 14.57
C ASP A 4 -4.76 1.12 15.22
N ALA A 5 -4.31 0.53 16.34
CA ALA A 5 -5.05 -0.49 17.09
C ALA A 5 -6.49 -0.08 17.42
N ARG A 6 -6.69 1.19 17.81
CA ARG A 6 -8.02 1.70 18.15
C ARG A 6 -8.95 1.69 16.93
N ARG A 7 -8.49 2.19 15.77
CA ARG A 7 -9.30 2.22 14.54
C ARG A 7 -9.55 0.84 13.98
N ILE A 8 -8.56 -0.06 14.06
CA ILE A 8 -8.73 -1.46 13.70
C ILE A 8 -9.81 -2.11 14.60
N GLY A 9 -9.77 -1.89 15.91
CA GLY A 9 -10.78 -2.42 16.85
C GLY A 9 -12.19 -1.82 16.70
N LEU A 10 -12.34 -0.70 16.01
CA LEU A 10 -13.64 -0.12 15.65
C LEU A 10 -14.20 -0.69 14.34
N MET A 11 -13.42 -1.49 13.60
CA MET A 11 -13.93 -2.18 12.43
C MET A 11 -14.98 -3.21 12.83
N ARG A 12 -15.89 -3.53 11.90
CA ARG A 12 -16.88 -4.58 12.16
C ARG A 12 -16.14 -5.91 12.38
N PRO A 13 -16.53 -6.73 13.38
CA PRO A 13 -15.99 -8.08 13.51
C PRO A 13 -16.18 -8.87 12.20
N GLY A 14 -15.12 -9.55 11.76
CA GLY A 14 -15.09 -10.27 10.48
C GLY A 14 -14.86 -9.39 9.25
N ALA A 15 -14.53 -8.10 9.41
CA ALA A 15 -14.17 -7.25 8.26
C ALA A 15 -12.84 -7.69 7.62
N ILE A 16 -12.65 -7.30 6.36
CA ILE A 16 -11.39 -7.47 5.62
C ILE A 16 -10.73 -6.10 5.48
N LEU A 17 -9.43 -6.04 5.78
CA LEU A 17 -8.62 -4.84 5.58
C LEU A 17 -7.79 -4.98 4.29
N VAL A 18 -7.84 -3.99 3.40
CA VAL A 18 -7.03 -3.96 2.18
C VAL A 18 -6.11 -2.74 2.17
N ASN A 19 -4.83 -2.92 1.87
CA ASN A 19 -3.88 -1.82 1.72
C ASN A 19 -3.07 -1.93 0.44
N THR A 20 -3.30 -0.99 -0.47
CA THR A 20 -2.54 -0.78 -1.72
C THR A 20 -1.94 0.62 -1.79
N ALA A 21 -1.89 1.33 -0.65
CA ALA A 21 -1.44 2.72 -0.57
C ALA A 21 0.01 2.80 -0.11
N ARG A 22 0.27 2.75 1.19
CA ARG A 22 1.64 2.73 1.78
C ARG A 22 1.61 1.91 3.07
N GLY A 23 2.67 1.16 3.35
CA GLY A 23 2.74 0.35 4.56
C GLY A 23 2.72 1.17 5.86
N ASN A 24 3.34 2.35 5.86
CA ASN A 24 3.34 3.26 7.02
C ASN A 24 1.94 3.77 7.45
N LEU A 25 0.90 3.53 6.66
CA LEU A 25 -0.47 3.85 7.06
C LEU A 25 -1.02 2.91 8.13
N ILE A 26 -0.49 1.71 8.28
CA ILE A 26 -1.02 0.68 9.18
C ILE A 26 -0.05 0.42 10.32
N ASP A 27 -0.58 0.27 11.53
CA ASP A 27 0.16 -0.38 12.60
C ASP A 27 0.13 -1.91 12.40
N GLU A 28 1.19 -2.47 11.80
CA GLU A 28 1.27 -3.88 11.44
C GLU A 28 1.17 -4.84 12.64
N ALA A 29 1.62 -4.44 13.83
CA ALA A 29 1.49 -5.27 15.03
C ALA A 29 0.02 -5.36 15.47
N ALA A 30 -0.69 -4.23 15.42
CA ALA A 30 -2.12 -4.21 15.70
C ALA A 30 -2.94 -4.98 14.65
N LEU A 31 -2.53 -4.91 13.38
CA LEU A 31 -3.13 -5.70 12.30
C LEU A 31 -2.93 -7.20 12.54
N ALA A 32 -1.70 -7.63 12.86
CA ALA A 32 -1.40 -9.03 13.14
C ALA A 32 -2.26 -9.56 14.30
N GLU A 33 -2.37 -8.80 15.39
CA GLU A 33 -3.20 -9.19 16.54
C GLU A 33 -4.69 -9.30 16.17
N ALA A 34 -5.23 -8.34 15.42
CA ALA A 34 -6.63 -8.37 14.99
C ALA A 34 -6.95 -9.55 14.06
N LEU A 35 -5.98 -10.00 13.26
CA LEU A 35 -6.10 -11.17 12.40
C LEU A 35 -5.98 -12.48 13.20
N ARG A 36 -5.03 -12.56 14.14
CA ARG A 36 -4.85 -13.72 15.03
C ARG A 36 -6.09 -13.99 15.89
N THR A 37 -6.65 -12.92 16.45
CA THR A 37 -7.87 -12.98 17.29
C THR A 37 -9.15 -13.13 16.46
N ARG A 38 -9.05 -13.17 15.13
CA ARG A 38 -10.19 -13.22 14.19
C ARG A 38 -11.17 -12.06 14.34
N HIS A 39 -10.75 -10.95 14.95
CA HIS A 39 -11.53 -9.70 14.91
C HIS A 39 -11.64 -9.21 13.46
N LEU A 40 -10.54 -9.28 12.70
CA LEU A 40 -10.57 -9.19 11.24
C LEU A 40 -10.62 -10.61 10.65
N PHE A 41 -11.41 -10.77 9.60
CA PHE A 41 -11.50 -12.04 8.88
C PHE A 41 -10.22 -12.30 8.09
N ALA A 42 -9.74 -11.31 7.33
CA ALA A 42 -8.53 -11.42 6.51
C ALA A 42 -7.91 -10.04 6.21
N ALA A 43 -6.70 -10.02 5.65
CA ALA A 43 -6.09 -8.83 5.08
C ALA A 43 -5.51 -9.08 3.68
N GLY A 44 -5.63 -8.08 2.79
CA GLY A 44 -4.98 -8.05 1.49
C GLY A 44 -3.95 -6.91 1.45
N LEU A 45 -2.67 -7.24 1.33
CA LEU A 45 -1.56 -6.29 1.48
C LEU A 45 -0.68 -6.29 0.24
N ASP A 46 -0.58 -5.15 -0.42
CA ASP A 46 0.41 -4.91 -1.48
C ASP A 46 1.64 -4.13 -0.98
N VAL A 47 1.57 -3.58 0.23
CA VAL A 47 2.58 -2.66 0.79
C VAL A 47 2.87 -2.97 2.26
N PHE A 48 4.11 -2.72 2.68
CA PHE A 48 4.62 -3.00 4.04
C PHE A 48 5.42 -1.81 4.57
N LYS A 49 5.55 -1.70 5.90
CA LYS A 49 6.38 -0.65 6.53
C LYS A 49 7.84 -0.74 6.07
N THR A 50 8.33 -1.97 5.93
CA THR A 50 9.67 -2.27 5.44
C THR A 50 9.56 -3.10 4.17
N GLU A 51 10.06 -2.57 3.05
CA GLU A 51 10.08 -3.26 1.76
C GLU A 51 11.54 -3.34 1.26
N PRO A 52 11.95 -4.44 0.61
CA PRO A 52 11.14 -5.57 0.14
C PRO A 52 10.95 -6.69 1.18
N SER A 53 11.56 -6.58 2.37
CA SER A 53 11.56 -7.65 3.38
C SER A 53 10.18 -8.03 3.92
N GLY A 54 9.19 -7.13 3.81
CA GLY A 54 7.82 -7.37 4.27
C GLY A 54 7.73 -7.53 5.78
N ASN A 55 6.76 -8.32 6.23
CA ASN A 55 6.55 -8.65 7.63
C ASN A 55 6.37 -10.17 7.79
N ALA A 56 7.36 -10.83 8.40
CA ALA A 56 7.36 -12.28 8.57
C ALA A 56 6.22 -12.79 9.46
N GLU A 57 5.76 -12.00 10.44
CA GLU A 57 4.63 -12.40 11.29
C GLU A 57 3.34 -12.45 10.47
N LEU A 58 3.06 -11.41 9.68
CA LEU A 58 1.88 -11.35 8.82
C LEU A 58 1.92 -12.44 7.74
N ALA A 59 3.10 -12.76 7.20
CA ALA A 59 3.28 -13.80 6.19
C ALA A 59 3.01 -15.23 6.71
N LEU A 60 3.03 -15.46 8.02
CA LEU A 60 2.74 -16.76 8.64
C LEU A 60 1.24 -16.97 8.90
N LEU A 61 0.40 -15.95 8.71
CA LEU A 61 -1.04 -16.03 8.95
C LEU A 61 -1.77 -16.58 7.72
N ASP A 62 -2.69 -17.53 7.94
CA ASP A 62 -3.48 -18.19 6.88
C ASP A 62 -4.53 -17.29 6.23
N ASN A 63 -4.82 -16.15 6.86
CA ASN A 63 -5.81 -15.18 6.45
C ASN A 63 -5.19 -13.86 5.96
N VAL A 64 -3.95 -13.90 5.46
CA VAL A 64 -3.28 -12.75 4.85
C VAL A 64 -2.87 -13.10 3.43
N PHE A 65 -3.28 -12.27 2.48
CA PHE A 65 -2.84 -12.32 1.09
C PHE A 65 -1.83 -11.20 0.84
N VAL A 66 -0.62 -11.57 0.42
CA VAL A 66 0.51 -10.64 0.26
C VAL A 66 0.91 -10.51 -1.20
N LEU A 67 1.22 -9.28 -1.63
CA LEU A 67 1.75 -8.95 -2.94
C LEU A 67 2.99 -8.04 -2.79
N PRO A 68 3.99 -8.13 -3.69
CA PRO A 68 5.25 -7.40 -3.55
C PRO A 68 5.19 -6.03 -4.24
N HIS A 69 4.28 -5.15 -3.81
CA HIS A 69 4.12 -3.77 -4.31
C HIS A 69 3.93 -3.68 -5.82
N ILE A 70 2.97 -4.45 -6.32
CA ILE A 70 2.67 -4.57 -7.75
C ILE A 70 1.41 -3.81 -8.18
N GLY A 71 0.84 -2.95 -7.33
CA GLY A 71 -0.39 -2.21 -7.64
C GLY A 71 -0.37 -1.38 -8.93
N SER A 72 0.81 -0.94 -9.39
CA SER A 72 0.98 -0.22 -10.68
C SER A 72 1.62 -1.07 -11.78
N ALA A 73 1.86 -2.36 -11.55
CA ALA A 73 2.72 -3.20 -12.39
C ALA A 73 2.03 -3.81 -13.62
N THR A 74 1.09 -3.10 -14.25
CA THR A 74 0.64 -3.45 -15.61
C THR A 74 1.53 -2.77 -16.65
N ARG A 75 1.65 -3.35 -17.85
CA ARG A 75 2.45 -2.76 -18.93
C ARG A 75 1.92 -1.36 -19.29
N GLU A 76 0.61 -1.26 -19.47
CA GLU A 76 -0.09 -0.04 -19.86
C GLU A 76 0.11 1.07 -18.82
N THR A 77 0.02 0.73 -17.53
CA THR A 77 0.21 1.71 -16.44
C THR A 77 1.66 2.16 -16.36
N ARG A 78 2.62 1.23 -16.45
CA ARG A 78 4.05 1.56 -16.39
C ARG A 78 4.50 2.39 -17.59
N ASP A 79 4.01 2.08 -18.79
CA ASP A 79 4.28 2.87 -20.00
C ASP A 79 3.70 4.28 -19.87
N ALA A 80 2.44 4.41 -19.47
CA ALA A 80 1.79 5.71 -19.27
C ALA A 80 2.48 6.55 -18.19
N MET A 81 2.96 5.94 -17.11
CA MET A 81 3.77 6.61 -16.09
C MET A 81 5.12 7.09 -16.64
N GLY A 82 5.78 6.24 -17.44
CA GLY A 82 7.05 6.57 -18.10
C GLY A 82 6.90 7.76 -19.05
N PHE A 83 5.93 7.72 -19.96
CA PHE A 83 5.64 8.83 -20.87
C PHE A 83 5.27 10.10 -20.12
N ARG A 84 4.46 10.02 -19.06
CA ARG A 84 4.14 11.18 -18.23
C ARG A 84 5.38 11.79 -17.57
N ALA A 85 6.34 10.99 -17.11
CA ALA A 85 7.58 11.49 -16.56
C ALA A 85 8.41 12.22 -17.64
N LEU A 86 8.50 11.66 -18.85
CA LEU A 86 9.18 12.27 -19.99
C LEU A 86 8.52 13.60 -20.39
N ASP A 87 7.19 13.65 -20.49
CA ASP A 87 6.44 14.87 -20.82
C ASP A 87 6.73 16.03 -19.84
N ASN A 88 6.86 15.71 -18.54
CA ASN A 88 7.22 16.71 -17.52
C ASN A 88 8.66 17.21 -17.69
N LEU A 89 9.60 16.34 -18.07
CA LEU A 89 10.99 16.74 -18.36
C LEU A 89 11.03 17.65 -19.60
N ASP A 90 10.32 17.29 -20.67
CA ASP A 90 10.24 18.10 -21.89
C ASP A 90 9.64 19.49 -21.62
N ALA A 91 8.60 19.57 -20.79
CA ALA A 91 8.04 20.84 -20.35
C ALA A 91 9.07 21.69 -19.59
N PHE A 92 9.74 21.09 -18.60
CA PHE A 92 10.75 21.77 -17.78
C PHE A 92 11.90 22.34 -18.62
N PHE A 93 12.52 21.52 -19.49
CA PHE A 93 13.64 21.96 -20.32
C PHE A 93 13.25 22.98 -21.39
N ALA A 94 11.97 23.02 -21.78
CA ALA A 94 11.45 24.05 -22.67
C ALA A 94 11.03 25.34 -21.95
N GLY A 95 11.27 25.47 -20.64
CA GLY A 95 10.86 26.61 -19.84
C GLY A 95 9.34 26.72 -19.65
N ARG A 96 8.61 25.61 -19.85
CA ARG A 96 7.16 25.50 -19.58
C ARG A 96 6.93 24.85 -18.22
N GLU A 97 5.76 25.11 -17.67
CA GLU A 97 5.33 24.51 -16.41
C GLU A 97 5.08 23.00 -16.58
N PRO A 98 5.71 22.12 -15.77
CA PRO A 98 5.42 20.70 -15.78
C PRO A 98 3.99 20.41 -15.29
N ARG A 99 3.31 19.46 -15.94
CA ARG A 99 1.93 19.05 -15.62
C ARG A 99 1.77 18.60 -14.15
N ASP A 100 2.70 17.78 -13.67
CA ASP A 100 2.61 17.12 -12.36
C ASP A 100 3.51 17.80 -11.32
N ARG A 101 3.59 19.14 -11.35
CA ARG A 101 4.38 19.91 -10.39
C ARG A 101 3.88 19.74 -8.96
N LEU A 102 4.81 19.49 -8.04
CA LEU A 102 4.53 19.36 -6.61
C LEU A 102 4.95 20.59 -5.78
N VAL A 103 6.07 21.23 -6.15
CA VAL A 103 6.68 22.42 -5.49
C VAL A 103 7.20 23.39 -6.53
#